data_AF-A0A8S9DPA0-F1
#
_entry.id   AF-A0A8S9DPA0-F1
#
_cell.length_a   1.000
_cell.length_b   1.000
_cell.length_c   1.000
_cell.angle_alpha   90.00
_cell.angle_beta   90.00
_cell.angle_gamma   90.00
#
_symmetry.space_group_name_H-M   'P 1'
#
loop_
_entity.id
_entity.type
_entity.pdbx_description
1 polymer ?
#
loop_
_entity_poly.entity_id
_entity_poly.type
_entity_poly.pdbx_seq_one_letter_code
_entity_poly.pdbx_strand_id
1 'polypeptide(L)'
;MFRRARFRPVRRAAIMDVPPLLLHANELFSIGRFEEAAAAFEYLACGAHLRGIQQDAHLSMRAGHCRLLAGQTVLGMINIKQGWGSWLVEERFKTRIERVNGQLENLFWRLEERS
;
A
#
# COMPACT_ATOMS: atom_id res chain seq x y z
N MET A 1 -22.16 34.06 -34.06
CA MET A 1 -21.07 33.54 -33.21
C MET A 1 -21.58 32.32 -32.45
N PHE A 2 -21.16 31.10 -32.81
CA PHE A 2 -21.58 29.86 -32.14
C PHE A 2 -20.61 29.50 -31.00
N ARG A 3 -21.08 29.51 -29.76
CA ARG A 3 -20.31 29.03 -28.61
C ARG A 3 -20.29 27.50 -28.63
N ARG A 4 -19.14 26.90 -28.94
CA ARG A 4 -18.92 25.45 -28.77
C ARG A 4 -19.10 25.09 -27.30
N ALA A 5 -20.18 24.39 -26.97
CA ALA A 5 -20.32 23.73 -25.68
C ALA A 5 -19.15 22.75 -25.54
N ARG A 6 -18.25 23.01 -24.59
CA ARG A 6 -17.18 22.07 -24.22
C ARG A 6 -17.86 20.88 -23.53
N PHE A 7 -18.31 19.91 -24.32
CA PHE A 7 -18.68 18.59 -23.84
C PHE A 7 -17.42 18.00 -23.18
N ARG A 8 -17.34 18.11 -21.85
CA ARG A 8 -16.39 17.34 -21.06
C ARG A 8 -17.02 15.94 -20.95
N PRO A 9 -16.49 14.90 -21.59
CA PRO A 9 -16.97 13.56 -21.33
C PRO A 9 -16.80 13.32 -19.84
N VAL A 10 -17.91 13.18 -19.12
CA VAL A 10 -17.91 12.65 -17.76
C VAL A 10 -17.22 11.29 -17.91
N ARG A 11 -16.00 11.17 -17.38
CA ARG A 11 -15.34 9.87 -17.29
C ARG A 11 -16.33 9.00 -16.53
N ARG A 12 -17.03 8.10 -17.25
CA ARG A 12 -17.76 7.01 -16.62
C ARG A 12 -16.75 6.39 -15.67
N ALA A 13 -17.04 6.44 -14.37
CA ALA A 13 -16.28 5.66 -13.43
C ALA A 13 -16.32 4.25 -14.01
N ALA A 14 -15.19 3.76 -14.50
CA ALA A 14 -15.07 2.35 -14.81
C ALA A 14 -15.54 1.69 -13.52
N ILE A 15 -16.64 0.94 -13.59
CA ILE A 15 -17.04 0.02 -12.54
C ILE A 15 -15.91 -0.98 -12.58
N MET A 16 -14.81 -0.63 -11.93
CA MET A 16 -13.70 -1.53 -11.73
C MET A 16 -14.28 -2.61 -10.86
N ASP A 17 -14.19 -3.84 -11.32
CA ASP A 17 -14.59 -5.00 -10.56
C ASP A 17 -13.61 -5.11 -9.39
N VAL A 18 -13.86 -4.31 -8.35
CA VAL A 18 -12.99 -4.22 -7.18
C VAL A 18 -13.16 -5.54 -6.44
N PRO A 19 -12.06 -6.28 -6.18
CA PRO A 19 -12.16 -7.57 -5.52
C PRO A 19 -12.96 -7.45 -4.22
N PRO A 20 -13.92 -8.35 -3.94
CA PRO A 20 -14.75 -8.26 -2.73
C PRO A 20 -13.92 -8.29 -1.46
N LEU A 21 -12.78 -9.00 -1.49
CA LEU A 21 -11.83 -9.04 -0.39
C LEU A 21 -11.14 -7.68 -0.15
N LEU A 22 -10.91 -6.87 -1.20
CA LEU A 22 -10.37 -5.52 -1.06
C LEU A 22 -11.41 -4.56 -0.47
N LEU A 23 -12.68 -4.71 -0.83
CA LEU A 23 -13.78 -3.98 -0.18
C LEU A 23 -13.87 -4.33 1.30
N HIS A 24 -13.83 -5.61 1.63
CA HIS A 24 -13.86 -6.08 3.01
C HIS A 24 -12.67 -5.54 3.84
N ALA A 25 -11.46 -5.59 3.29
CA ALA A 25 -10.28 -5.02 3.94
C ALA A 25 -10.41 -3.51 4.20
N ASN A 26 -10.98 -2.76 3.25
CA ASN A 26 -11.26 -1.33 3.42
C ASN A 26 -12.34 -1.07 4.48
N GLU A 27 -13.37 -1.91 4.55
CA GLU A 27 -14.40 -1.83 5.59
C GLU A 27 -13.79 -2.03 6.97
N LEU A 28 -12.99 -3.10 7.15
CA LEU A 28 -12.27 -3.37 8.40
C LEU A 28 -11.37 -2.20 8.81
N PHE A 29 -10.69 -1.59 7.85
CA PHE A 29 -9.89 -0.39 8.09
C PHE A 29 -10.75 0.79 8.55
N SER A 30 -11.90 1.02 7.91
CA SER A 30 -12.79 2.14 8.22
C SER A 30 -13.42 2.05 9.62
N ILE A 31 -13.63 0.84 10.12
CA ILE A 31 -14.16 0.58 11.47
C ILE A 31 -13.05 0.46 12.53
N GLY A 32 -11.78 0.68 12.16
CA GLY A 32 -10.64 0.67 13.09
C GLY A 32 -10.11 -0.71 13.47
N ARG A 33 -10.55 -1.79 12.81
CA ARG A 33 -10.03 -3.16 13.03
C ARG A 33 -8.73 -3.35 12.25
N PHE A 34 -7.68 -2.65 12.70
CA PHE A 34 -6.43 -2.53 11.95
C PHE A 34 -5.66 -3.86 11.81
N GLU A 35 -5.68 -4.74 12.82
CA GLU A 35 -5.00 -6.04 12.74
C GLU A 35 -5.62 -6.95 11.67
N GLU A 36 -6.96 -7.01 11.64
CA GLU A 36 -7.69 -7.83 10.68
C GLU A 36 -7.63 -7.24 9.28
N ALA A 37 -7.70 -5.91 9.17
CA ALA A 37 -7.45 -5.21 7.92
C ALA A 37 -6.06 -5.53 7.39
N ALA A 38 -5.03 -5.52 8.25
CA ALA A 38 -3.67 -5.87 7.86
C ALA A 38 -3.58 -7.29 7.29
N ALA A 39 -4.16 -8.27 7.99
CA ALA A 39 -4.16 -9.67 7.52
C ALA A 39 -4.87 -9.82 6.15
N ALA A 40 -5.99 -9.13 5.94
CA ALA A 40 -6.69 -9.15 4.66
C ALA A 40 -5.86 -8.52 3.52
N PHE A 41 -5.16 -7.41 3.79
CA PHE A 41 -4.25 -6.80 2.82
C PHE A 41 -3.01 -7.65 2.54
N GLU A 42 -2.45 -8.34 3.55
CA GLU A 42 -1.34 -9.28 3.38
C GLU A 42 -1.73 -10.44 2.47
N TYR A 43 -2.92 -11.02 2.68
CA TYR A 43 -3.43 -12.08 1.81
C TYR A 43 -3.60 -11.61 0.36
N LEU A 44 -4.15 -10.41 0.17
CA LEU A 44 -4.27 -9.80 -1.16
C LEU A 44 -2.90 -9.52 -1.79
N ALA A 45 -1.94 -9.02 -1.02
CA ALA A 45 -0.58 -8.77 -1.48
C ALA A 45 0.13 -10.05 -1.91
N CYS A 46 0.01 -11.12 -1.12
CA CYS A 46 0.53 -12.44 -1.45
C CYS A 46 -0.07 -12.97 -2.76
N GLY A 47 -1.40 -12.87 -2.90
CA GLY A 47 -2.09 -13.26 -4.13
C GLY A 47 -1.67 -12.44 -5.36
N ALA A 48 -1.45 -11.13 -5.19
CA ALA A 48 -0.97 -10.26 -6.25
C ALA A 48 0.49 -10.56 -6.63
N HIS A 49 1.34 -10.82 -5.63
CA HIS A 49 2.75 -11.19 -5.81
C HIS A 49 2.89 -12.50 -6.59
N LEU A 50 2.14 -13.53 -6.21
CA LEU A 50 2.10 -14.82 -6.92
C LEU A 50 1.66 -14.69 -8.38
N ARG A 51 0.84 -13.69 -8.68
CA ARG A 51 0.35 -13.39 -10.04
C ARG A 51 1.23 -12.39 -10.79
N GLY A 52 2.32 -11.89 -10.18
CA GLY A 52 3.18 -10.86 -10.75
C GLY A 52 2.48 -9.52 -11.02
N ILE A 53 1.43 -9.21 -10.26
CA ILE A 53 0.65 -7.98 -10.44
C ILE A 53 1.29 -6.85 -9.62
N GLN A 54 1.60 -5.73 -10.27
CA GLN A 54 2.23 -4.53 -9.69
C GLN A 54 1.50 -3.92 -8.48
N GLN A 55 0.24 -4.30 -8.26
CA GLN A 55 -0.52 -3.87 -7.09
C GLN A 55 -0.07 -4.54 -5.78
N ASP A 56 0.76 -5.60 -5.85
CA ASP A 56 1.36 -6.26 -4.68
C ASP A 56 2.03 -5.26 -3.74
N ALA A 57 2.82 -4.34 -4.29
CA ALA A 57 3.55 -3.32 -3.54
C ALA A 57 2.62 -2.37 -2.77
N HIS A 58 1.55 -1.91 -3.42
CA HIS A 58 0.58 -1.01 -2.80
C HIS A 58 -0.19 -1.71 -1.67
N LEU A 59 -0.54 -2.99 -1.87
CA LEU A 59 -1.23 -3.81 -0.88
C LEU A 59 -0.33 -4.09 0.33
N SER A 60 0.95 -4.44 0.11
CA SER A 60 1.94 -4.61 1.18
C SER A 60 2.16 -3.33 1.98
N MET A 61 2.23 -2.17 1.33
CA MET A 61 2.34 -0.89 2.03
C MET A 61 1.09 -0.58 2.87
N ARG A 62 -0.11 -0.88 2.37
CA ARG A 62 -1.35 -0.73 3.14
C ARG A 62 -1.43 -1.66 4.32
N ALA A 63 -1.02 -2.92 4.16
CA ALA A 63 -0.89 -3.87 5.26
C ALA A 63 0.07 -3.34 6.34
N GLY A 64 1.23 -2.84 5.93
CA GLY A 64 2.20 -2.25 6.85
C GLY A 64 1.66 -1.04 7.61
N HIS A 65 0.97 -0.14 6.93
CA HIS A 65 0.30 0.99 7.58
C HIS A 65 -0.74 0.54 8.62
N CYS A 66 -1.55 -0.49 8.30
CA CYS A 66 -2.51 -1.04 9.25
C CYS A 66 -1.82 -1.64 10.48
N ARG A 67 -0.71 -2.38 10.30
CA ARG A 67 0.09 -2.92 11.41
C ARG A 67 0.69 -1.81 12.29
N LEU A 68 1.15 -0.70 11.70
CA LEU A 68 1.63 0.46 12.45
C LEU A 68 0.50 1.08 13.30
N LEU A 69 -0.70 1.23 12.73
CA LEU A 69 -1.87 1.74 13.47
C LEU A 69 -2.33 0.78 14.58
N ALA A 70 -2.09 -0.53 14.42
CA ALA A 70 -2.32 -1.53 15.44
C ALA A 70 -1.22 -1.59 16.52
N GLY A 71 -0.17 -0.76 16.45
CA GLY A 71 0.97 -0.78 17.37
C GLY A 71 1.98 -1.91 17.12
N GLN A 72 1.81 -2.67 16.03
CA GLN A 72 2.68 -3.79 15.66
C GLN A 72 3.83 -3.29 14.77
N THR A 73 4.67 -2.42 15.34
CA THR A 73 5.67 -1.63 14.60
C THR A 73 6.64 -2.48 13.77
N VAL A 74 7.13 -3.58 14.33
CA VAL A 74 8.09 -4.48 13.65
C VAL A 74 7.46 -5.12 12.42
N LEU A 75 6.26 -5.71 12.56
CA LEU A 75 5.53 -6.32 11.44
C LEU A 75 5.15 -5.28 10.38
N GLY A 76 4.75 -4.07 10.82
CA GLY A 76 4.46 -2.97 9.91
C GLY A 76 5.65 -2.57 9.05
N MET A 77 6.84 -2.52 9.66
CA MET A 77 8.07 -2.19 8.95
C MET A 77 8.46 -3.27 7.93
N ILE A 78 8.29 -4.55 8.27
CA ILE A 78 8.55 -5.67 7.36
C ILE A 78 7.66 -5.56 6.11
N ASN A 79 6.36 -5.33 6.29
CA ASN A 79 5.40 -5.20 5.19
C ASN A 79 5.71 -3.98 4.30
N ILE A 80 6.10 -2.84 4.89
CA ILE A 80 6.51 -1.65 4.14
C ILE A 80 7.77 -1.95 3.31
N LYS A 81 8.77 -2.61 3.90
CA LYS A 81 10.01 -2.98 3.22
C LYS A 81 9.75 -3.92 2.05
N GLN A 82 8.85 -4.89 2.21
CA GLN A 82 8.43 -5.77 1.12
C GLN A 82 7.78 -4.98 -0.03
N GLY A 83 6.85 -4.07 0.29
CA GLY A 83 6.22 -3.24 -0.74
C GLY A 83 7.22 -2.37 -1.52
N TRP A 84 8.23 -1.84 -0.84
CA TRP A 84 9.28 -1.06 -1.49
C TRP A 84 10.25 -1.92 -2.29
N GLY A 85 10.54 -3.15 -1.82
CA GLY A 85 11.31 -4.14 -2.57
C GLY A 85 10.71 -4.42 -3.94
N SER A 86 9.39 -4.62 -4.01
CA SER A 86 8.68 -4.79 -5.29
C SER A 86 8.81 -3.56 -6.21
N TRP A 87 8.79 -2.33 -5.68
CA TRP A 87 8.99 -1.12 -6.49
C TRP A 87 10.45 -0.86 -6.90
N LEU A 88 11.43 -1.33 -6.12
CA LEU A 88 12.86 -1.19 -6.44
C LEU A 88 13.28 -1.98 -7.68
N VAL A 89 12.55 -3.05 -8.00
CA VAL A 89 12.70 -3.80 -9.27
C VAL A 89 12.31 -2.92 -10.47
N GLU A 90 11.49 -1.89 -10.26
CA GLU A 90 11.03 -0.97 -11.29
C GLU A 90 11.92 0.28 -11.32
N GLU A 91 12.78 0.42 -12.33
CA GLU A 91 13.80 1.49 -12.42
C GLU A 91 13.24 2.91 -12.21
N ARG A 92 11.95 3.11 -12.50
CA ARG A 92 11.24 4.38 -12.35
C ARG A 92 11.21 4.92 -10.90
N PHE A 93 11.30 4.07 -9.88
CA PHE A 93 11.13 4.46 -8.48
C PHE A 93 12.40 4.32 -7.63
N LYS A 94 13.47 3.77 -8.19
CA LYS A 94 14.70 3.42 -7.48
C LYS A 94 15.30 4.57 -6.67
N THR A 95 15.44 5.74 -7.29
CA THR A 95 16.04 6.93 -6.66
C THR A 95 15.18 7.53 -5.53
N ARG A 96 13.85 7.38 -5.62
CA ARG A 96 12.94 7.90 -4.59
C ARG A 96 12.93 7.00 -3.36
N ILE A 97 13.06 5.69 -3.57
CA ILE A 97 13.04 4.69 -2.50
C ILE A 97 14.35 4.67 -1.73
N GLU A 98 15.50 4.73 -2.40
CA GLU A 98 16.82 4.79 -1.74
C GLU A 98 16.90 5.93 -0.70
N ARG A 99 16.30 7.09 -1.01
CA ARG A 99 16.29 8.25 -0.12
C ARG A 99 15.49 8.02 1.15
N VAL A 100 14.36 7.31 1.06
CA VAL A 100 13.52 7.04 2.24
C VAL A 100 14.02 5.80 3.00
N ASN A 101 14.64 4.84 2.31
CA ASN A 101 15.21 3.65 2.94
C ASN A 101 16.33 4.02 3.93
N GLY A 102 17.21 4.95 3.53
CA GLY A 102 18.21 5.50 4.45
C GLY A 102 17.61 6.26 5.65
N GLN A 103 16.42 6.83 5.53
CA GLN A 103 15.72 7.47 6.67
C GLN A 103 15.09 6.44 7.61
N LEU A 104 14.55 5.34 7.05
CA LEU A 104 13.96 4.26 7.83
C LEU A 104 15.00 3.44 8.58
N GLU A 105 16.16 3.14 7.99
CA GLU A 105 17.25 2.45 8.70
C GLU A 105 17.74 3.27 9.91
N ASN A 106 17.87 4.59 9.75
CA ASN A 106 18.24 5.48 10.85
C ASN A 106 17.17 5.55 11.97
N LEU A 107 15.89 5.42 11.62
CA LEU A 107 14.81 5.37 12.61
C LEU A 107 14.74 4.01 13.31
N PHE A 108 15.04 2.93 12.59
CA PHE A 108 15.08 1.57 13.12
C PHE A 108 16.16 1.42 14.19
N TRP A 109 17.40 1.83 13.90
CA TRP A 109 18.51 1.81 14.87
C TRP A 109 18.20 2.63 16.14
N ARG A 110 17.52 3.77 16.00
CA ARG A 110 17.11 4.60 17.15
C ARG A 110 15.99 4.01 18.01
N LEU A 111 15.14 3.16 17.44
CA LEU A 111 14.08 2.48 18.18
C LEU A 111 14.61 1.25 18.91
N GLU A 112 15.61 0.59 18.33
CA GLU A 112 16.31 -0.55 18.93
C GLU A 112 17.19 -0.14 20.12
N GLU A 113 17.79 1.06 20.09
CA GLU A 113 18.55 1.63 21.23
C GLU A 113 17.68 2.06 22.44
N ARG A 114 16.35 2.06 22.32
CA ARG A 114 15.41 2.54 23.35
C ARG A 114 14.60 1.44 24.04
N SER A 115 14.78 0.17 23.65
CA SER A 115 14.15 -1.00 24.29
C SER A 115 15.15 -1.72 25.18
#